data_AF-A0A077KQ15-F1
#
_entry.id   AF-A0A077KQ15-F1
#
_cell.length_a   1.000
_cell.length_b   1.000
_cell.length_c   1.000
_cell.angle_alpha   90.00
_cell.angle_beta   90.00
_cell.angle_gamma   90.00
#
_symmetry.space_group_name_H-M   'P 1'
#
loop_
_entity.id
_entity.type
_entity.pdbx_description
1 polymer ?
#
loop_
_entity_poly.entity_id
_entity_poly.type
_entity_poly.pdbx_seq_one_letter_code
_entity_poly.pdbx_strand_id
1 'polypeptide(L)'
;MICLRQERTEYTYKLNLDNIHTGEVILEIGNPNKTPIKVSEKIDNNALVVTAFQKSDTEAGVYEDIDFARKHFDCFIQPCFPYKFLLKKDMIKQYKFRILSSTYSLKKDKWYRFKVSLETSICKNCDNISSDWIYFKR
;
A
#
# COMPACT_ATOMS: atom_id res chain seq x y z
N MET A 1 -0.22 -15.81 -4.58
CA MET A 1 -0.60 -14.46 -5.06
C MET A 1 -1.84 -14.03 -4.29
N ILE A 2 -1.67 -13.35 -3.15
CA ILE A 2 -2.80 -12.84 -2.35
C ILE A 2 -3.09 -11.42 -2.85
N CYS A 3 -4.31 -11.20 -3.36
CA CYS A 3 -4.75 -9.92 -3.92
C CYS A 3 -5.90 -9.38 -3.07
N LEU A 4 -5.74 -8.18 -2.50
CA LEU A 4 -6.83 -7.44 -1.86
C LEU A 4 -7.34 -6.43 -2.89
N ARG A 5 -8.57 -6.64 -3.40
CA ARG A 5 -9.23 -5.77 -4.40
C ARG A 5 -10.45 -5.13 -3.76
N GLN A 6 -10.58 -3.82 -3.88
CA GLN A 6 -11.83 -3.11 -3.62
C GLN A 6 -12.28 -2.44 -4.92
N GLU A 7 -13.48 -2.77 -5.38
CA GLU A 7 -14.05 -2.23 -6.62
C GLU A 7 -14.87 -0.98 -6.32
N ARG A 8 -14.57 0.12 -7.01
CA ARG A 8 -15.46 1.28 -7.11
C ARG A 8 -15.71 1.60 -8.58
N THR A 9 -16.85 2.22 -8.84
CA THR A 9 -17.32 2.58 -10.18
C THR A 9 -16.42 3.56 -10.93
N GLU A 10 -15.37 4.11 -10.31
CA GLU A 10 -14.44 5.07 -10.95
C GLU A 10 -13.01 4.54 -11.12
N TYR A 11 -12.53 3.68 -10.21
CA TYR A 11 -11.18 3.10 -10.24
C TYR A 11 -11.13 1.78 -9.46
N THR A 12 -10.11 0.98 -9.74
CA THR A 12 -9.73 -0.18 -8.93
C THR A 12 -8.39 0.09 -8.27
N TYR A 13 -8.20 -0.38 -7.05
CA TYR A 13 -6.86 -0.45 -6.46
C TYR A 13 -6.53 -1.85 -5.97
N LYS A 14 -5.24 -2.17 -5.97
CA LYS A 14 -4.71 -3.45 -5.51
C LYS A 14 -3.30 -3.26 -4.95
N LEU A 15 -3.00 -3.97 -3.86
CA LEU A 15 -1.63 -4.10 -3.37
C LEU A 15 -1.04 -5.42 -3.89
N ASN A 16 0.02 -5.33 -4.68
CA ASN A 16 0.84 -6.46 -5.09
C ASN A 16 1.97 -6.66 -4.07
N LEU A 17 2.10 -7.90 -3.61
CA LEU A 17 2.97 -8.34 -2.52
C LEU A 17 4.05 -9.32 -2.99
N ASP A 18 4.26 -9.49 -4.30
CA ASP A 18 5.23 -10.45 -4.85
C ASP A 18 6.65 -10.17 -4.33
N ASN A 19 6.96 -8.90 -4.06
CA ASN A 19 8.25 -8.43 -3.55
C ASN A 19 8.24 -8.17 -2.02
N ILE A 20 7.25 -8.69 -1.28
CA ILE A 20 7.19 -8.44 0.17
C ILE A 20 8.41 -8.98 0.91
N HIS A 21 9.01 -10.06 0.39
CA HIS A 21 10.24 -10.66 0.92
C HIS A 21 11.43 -9.69 0.87
N THR A 22 11.49 -8.80 -0.12
CA THR A 22 12.50 -7.72 -0.21
C THR A 22 12.07 -6.45 0.53
N GLY A 23 10.87 -6.42 1.10
CA GLY A 23 10.32 -5.26 1.79
C GLY A 23 9.56 -4.30 0.91
N GLU A 24 9.20 -4.72 -0.30
CA GLU A 24 8.52 -3.88 -1.27
C GLU A 24 7.05 -4.28 -1.44
N VAL A 25 6.20 -3.27 -1.56
CA VAL A 25 4.77 -3.40 -1.90
C VAL A 25 4.51 -2.49 -3.09
N ILE A 26 3.73 -2.98 -4.06
CA ILE A 26 3.34 -2.19 -5.23
C ILE A 26 1.85 -1.90 -5.14
N LEU A 27 1.49 -0.63 -5.07
CA LEU A 27 0.10 -0.20 -5.24
C LEU A 27 -0.19 -0.03 -6.73
N GLU A 28 -1.20 -0.74 -7.20
CA GLU A 28 -1.72 -0.66 -8.55
C GLU A 28 -3.03 0.10 -8.53
N ILE A 29 -3.12 1.20 -9.28
CA ILE A 29 -4.37 1.93 -9.55
C ILE A 29 -4.75 1.69 -10.99
N GLY A 30 -5.92 1.08 -11.20
CA GLY A 30 -6.48 0.77 -12.51
C GLY A 30 -7.71 1.62 -12.81
N ASN A 31 -7.90 1.94 -14.10
CA ASN A 31 -9.12 2.58 -14.58
C ASN A 31 -9.96 1.58 -15.39
N PRO A 32 -11.01 0.97 -14.82
CA PRO A 32 -11.88 0.04 -15.55
C PRO A 32 -12.86 0.76 -16.50
N ASN A 33 -12.96 2.10 -16.43
CA ASN A 33 -13.98 2.88 -17.11
C ASN A 33 -13.50 3.53 -18.41
N LYS A 34 -14.46 3.93 -19.24
CA LYS A 34 -14.17 4.67 -20.50
C LYS A 34 -13.61 6.07 -20.26
N THR A 35 -13.96 6.72 -19.15
CA THR A 35 -13.52 8.08 -18.86
C THR A 35 -12.13 8.06 -18.22
N PRO A 36 -11.16 8.83 -18.73
CA PRO A 36 -9.84 8.94 -18.10
C PRO A 36 -9.93 9.55 -16.70
N ILE A 37 -9.16 9.00 -15.75
CA ILE A 37 -9.06 9.52 -14.39
C ILE A 37 -7.72 10.23 -14.17
N LYS A 38 -7.71 11.29 -13.35
CA LYS A 38 -6.46 11.97 -12.99
C LYS A 38 -5.89 11.36 -11.72
N VAL A 39 -4.67 10.88 -11.80
CA VAL A 39 -3.91 10.30 -10.69
C VAL A 39 -2.59 11.05 -10.51
N SER A 40 -1.96 10.90 -9.36
CA SER A 40 -0.65 11.50 -9.12
C SER A 40 0.43 10.83 -9.95
N GLU A 41 1.40 11.59 -10.44
CA GLU A 41 2.49 11.02 -11.24
C GLU A 41 3.44 10.18 -10.39
N LYS A 42 3.70 10.67 -9.16
CA LYS A 42 4.56 10.09 -8.14
C LYS A 42 3.91 10.27 -6.77
N ILE A 43 4.23 9.37 -5.85
CA ILE A 43 3.80 9.40 -4.45
C ILE A 43 5.07 9.25 -3.60
N ASP A 44 5.15 9.99 -2.50
CA ASP A 44 6.24 9.86 -1.54
C ASP A 44 6.17 8.50 -0.83
N ASN A 45 7.32 7.85 -0.64
CA ASN A 45 7.37 6.53 -0.02
C ASN A 45 6.78 6.52 1.40
N ASN A 46 6.93 7.62 2.14
CA ASN A 46 6.46 7.74 3.51
C ASN A 46 4.94 7.92 3.61
N ALA A 47 4.26 8.21 2.50
CA ALA A 47 2.81 8.37 2.48
C ALA A 47 2.08 7.05 2.75
N LEU A 48 2.68 5.91 2.40
CA LEU A 48 2.16 4.60 2.76
C LEU A 48 2.64 4.24 4.18
N VAL A 49 1.75 4.41 5.14
CA VAL A 49 2.04 4.22 6.57
C VAL A 49 1.64 2.82 7.00
N VAL A 50 2.55 2.10 7.66
CA VAL A 50 2.23 0.85 8.35
C VAL A 50 1.51 1.18 9.66
N THR A 51 0.23 0.85 9.74
CA THR A 51 -0.61 1.20 10.89
C THR A 51 -0.56 0.14 11.99
N ALA A 52 -0.32 -1.12 11.61
CA ALA A 52 -0.10 -2.23 12.52
C ALA A 52 0.91 -3.22 11.92
N PHE A 53 1.77 -3.79 12.76
CA PHE A 53 2.76 -4.79 12.36
C PHE A 53 2.88 -5.85 13.46
N GLN A 54 2.68 -7.11 13.12
CA GLN A 54 2.58 -8.21 14.08
C GLN A 54 3.32 -9.45 13.59
N LYS A 55 3.71 -10.32 14.53
CA LYS A 55 4.45 -11.56 14.27
C LYS A 55 3.87 -12.74 15.04
N SER A 56 3.89 -13.91 14.41
CA SER A 56 3.56 -15.19 15.02
C SER A 56 4.59 -16.27 14.63
N ASP A 57 4.61 -17.34 15.41
CA ASP A 57 5.41 -18.53 15.14
C ASP A 57 4.72 -19.46 14.13
N THR A 58 3.40 -19.34 13.97
CA THR A 58 2.58 -20.15 13.04
C THR A 58 1.59 -19.27 12.29
N GLU A 59 1.11 -19.74 11.13
CA GLU A 59 0.18 -18.96 10.28
C GLU A 59 -1.14 -18.65 10.97
N ALA A 60 -1.68 -19.62 11.72
CA ALA A 60 -2.93 -19.51 12.46
C ALA A 60 -2.72 -19.18 13.96
N GLY A 61 -1.50 -18.80 14.34
CA GLY A 61 -1.12 -18.59 15.73
C GLY A 61 -1.58 -17.26 16.32
N VAL A 62 -1.25 -17.05 17.59
CA VAL A 62 -1.39 -15.74 18.24
C VAL A 62 -0.33 -14.82 17.67
N TYR A 63 -0.77 -13.63 17.25
CA TYR A 63 0.09 -12.59 16.70
C TYR A 63 0.41 -11.56 17.79
N GLU A 64 1.69 -11.30 17.99
CA GLU A 64 2.22 -10.30 18.91
C GLU A 64 2.50 -8.99 18.16
N ASP A 65 2.16 -7.87 18.77
CA ASP A 65 2.52 -6.55 18.26
C ASP A 65 4.05 -6.36 18.23
N ILE A 66 4.54 -5.83 17.13
CA ILE A 66 5.91 -5.39 16.97
C ILE A 66 5.90 -3.87 16.87
N ASP A 67 6.77 -3.24 17.65
CA ASP A 67 7.06 -1.83 17.47
C ASP A 67 7.73 -1.60 16.12
N PHE A 68 6.96 -1.02 15.21
CA PHE A 68 7.36 -0.71 13.85
C PHE A 68 7.37 0.80 13.69
N ALA A 69 8.51 1.37 13.30
CA ALA A 69 8.66 2.82 13.24
C ALA A 69 7.64 3.39 12.26
N ARG A 70 6.73 4.17 12.81
CA ARG A 70 5.77 4.94 12.04
C ARG A 70 6.51 6.17 11.53
N LYS A 71 6.77 6.21 10.22
CA LYS A 71 7.13 7.46 9.58
C LYS A 71 5.84 8.24 9.38
N HIS A 72 5.73 9.36 10.09
CA HIS A 72 4.68 10.32 9.84
C HIS A 72 4.98 11.04 8.53
N PHE A 73 4.00 11.05 7.63
CA PHE A 73 4.04 11.86 6.41
C PHE A 73 3.18 13.09 6.64
N ASP A 74 3.84 14.23 6.79
CA ASP A 74 3.15 15.50 6.96
C ASP A 74 2.94 16.16 5.59
N CYS A 75 1.69 16.48 5.28
CA CYS A 75 1.31 17.18 4.07
C CYS A 75 0.79 18.58 4.42
N PHE A 76 1.61 19.59 4.13
CA PHE A 76 1.29 20.98 4.46
C PHE A 76 0.50 21.70 3.36
N ILE A 77 0.45 21.16 2.14
CA ILE A 77 -0.24 21.76 0.99
C ILE A 77 -1.06 20.68 0.26
N GLN A 78 -2.36 20.94 0.07
CA GLN A 78 -3.25 20.03 -0.64
C GLN A 78 -3.41 20.38 -2.14
N PRO A 79 -3.54 19.38 -3.03
CA PRO A 79 -3.38 17.95 -2.75
C PRO A 79 -1.90 17.60 -2.53
N CYS A 80 -1.63 16.72 -1.56
CA CYS A 80 -0.28 16.24 -1.21
C CYS A 80 0.44 15.64 -2.42
N PHE A 81 -0.34 15.05 -3.33
CA PHE A 81 0.13 14.47 -4.57
C PHE A 81 -0.68 15.03 -5.75
N PRO A 82 -0.16 16.05 -6.46
CA PRO A 82 -0.86 16.67 -7.59
C PRO A 82 -1.27 15.65 -8.68
N TYR A 83 -2.52 15.72 -9.12
CA TYR A 83 -3.12 14.81 -10.12
C TYR A 83 -2.66 15.12 -11.55
N LYS A 84 -1.37 14.97 -11.82
CA LYS A 84 -0.72 15.35 -13.08
C LYS A 84 -0.77 14.27 -14.17
N PHE A 85 -1.11 13.04 -13.83
CA PHE A 85 -1.12 11.93 -14.78
C PHE A 85 -2.55 11.55 -15.18
N LEU A 86 -2.81 11.43 -16.48
CA LEU A 86 -4.10 11.01 -17.02
C LEU A 86 -4.09 9.49 -17.29
N LEU A 87 -4.76 8.72 -16.43
CA LEU A 87 -4.87 7.27 -16.55
C LEU A 87 -6.06 6.90 -17.45
N LYS A 88 -5.75 6.40 -18.65
CA LYS A 88 -6.75 6.00 -19.65
C LYS A 88 -7.42 4.67 -19.28
N LYS A 89 -8.51 4.33 -19.99
CA LYS A 89 -9.23 3.07 -19.87
C LYS A 89 -8.27 1.86 -19.95
N ASP A 90 -8.50 0.88 -19.08
CA ASP A 90 -7.77 -0.39 -18.97
C ASP A 90 -6.26 -0.24 -18.69
N MET A 91 -5.80 0.97 -18.35
CA MET A 91 -4.43 1.21 -17.92
C MET A 91 -4.30 1.08 -16.40
N ILE A 92 -3.12 0.63 -15.99
CA ILE A 92 -2.70 0.53 -14.59
C ILE A 92 -1.51 1.46 -14.36
N LYS A 93 -1.58 2.25 -13.30
CA LYS A 93 -0.46 3.01 -12.74
C LYS A 93 0.04 2.28 -11.50
N GLN A 94 1.34 2.02 -11.46
CA GLN A 94 1.99 1.35 -10.34
C GLN A 94 2.80 2.36 -9.52
N TYR A 95 2.72 2.21 -8.21
CA TYR A 95 3.51 2.97 -7.23
C TYR A 95 4.23 1.97 -6.33
N LYS A 96 5.57 2.03 -6.34
CA LYS A 96 6.41 1.17 -5.51
C LYS A 96 6.64 1.83 -4.16
N PHE A 97 6.38 1.09 -3.10
CA PHE A 97 6.66 1.47 -1.72
C PHE A 97 7.62 0.47 -1.10
N ARG A 98 8.65 0.98 -0.43
CA ARG A 98 9.56 0.23 0.42
C ARG A 98 9.12 0.39 1.85
N ILE A 99 8.45 -0.63 2.36
CA ILE A 99 7.90 -0.65 3.72
C ILE A 99 8.88 -1.24 4.72
N LEU A 100 9.60 -2.32 4.36
CA LEU A 100 10.64 -2.89 5.24
C LEU A 100 12.00 -2.31 4.83
N SER A 101 12.57 -1.46 5.69
CA SER A 101 13.97 -1.03 5.53
C SER A 101 14.94 -2.14 5.97
N SER A 102 16.18 -2.07 5.48
CA SER A 102 17.27 -2.98 5.87
C SER A 102 17.57 -2.96 7.38
N THR A 103 17.10 -1.95 8.10
CA THR A 103 17.23 -1.85 9.56
C THR A 103 16.30 -2.79 10.32
N TYR A 104 15.20 -3.26 9.71
CA TYR A 104 14.31 -4.25 10.32
C TYR A 104 14.78 -5.67 10.00
N SER A 105 15.53 -6.24 10.94
CA SER A 105 15.94 -7.64 10.89
C SER A 105 14.78 -8.54 11.30
N LEU A 106 13.85 -8.77 10.37
CA LEU A 106 12.79 -9.76 10.56
C LEU A 106 13.42 -11.15 10.77
N LYS A 107 12.93 -11.87 11.78
CA LYS A 107 13.37 -13.23 12.10
C LYS A 107 12.93 -14.17 10.98
N LYS A 108 13.84 -15.07 10.59
CA LYS A 108 13.53 -16.16 9.65
C LYS A 108 12.52 -17.13 10.25
N ASP A 109 11.74 -17.76 9.38
CA ASP A 109 10.71 -18.74 9.70
C ASP A 109 9.63 -18.25 10.66
N LYS A 110 9.32 -16.95 10.58
CA LYS A 110 8.21 -16.34 11.31
C LYS A 110 7.14 -15.85 10.34
N TRP A 111 5.91 -15.93 10.81
CA TRP A 111 4.75 -15.38 10.12
C TRP A 111 4.57 -13.93 10.56
N TYR A 112 4.39 -13.06 9.60
CA TYR A 112 4.18 -11.64 9.81
C TYR A 112 2.84 -11.24 9.23
N ARG A 113 2.19 -10.27 9.89
CA ARG A 113 1.05 -9.59 9.29
C ARG A 113 1.10 -8.10 9.55
N PHE A 114 0.58 -7.32 8.61
CA PHE A 114 0.57 -5.88 8.75
C PHE A 114 -0.63 -5.24 8.04
N LYS A 115 -0.92 -4.01 8.43
CA LYS A 115 -1.88 -3.14 7.75
C LYS A 115 -1.17 -1.90 7.25
N VAL A 116 -1.59 -1.40 6.10
CA VAL A 116 -1.14 -0.13 5.55
C VAL A 116 -2.30 0.81 5.32
N SER A 117 -2.02 2.11 5.48
CA SER A 117 -2.94 3.19 5.12
C SER A 117 -2.19 4.20 4.26
N LEU A 118 -2.89 4.79 3.30
CA LEU A 118 -2.44 5.91 2.50
C LEU A 118 -3.40 7.05 2.77
N GLU A 119 -2.99 7.98 3.64
CA GLU A 119 -3.83 9.07 4.18
C GLU A 119 -4.15 10.19 3.16
N THR A 120 -3.82 10.00 1.89
CA THR A 120 -3.98 11.04 0.86
C THR A 120 -4.76 10.52 -0.33
N SER A 121 -5.69 11.34 -0.84
CA SER A 121 -6.31 11.11 -2.14
C SER A 121 -5.24 11.25 -3.22
N ILE A 122 -4.77 10.13 -3.75
CA ILE A 122 -3.80 10.05 -4.86
C ILE A 122 -4.46 10.20 -6.24
N CYS A 123 -5.79 10.26 -6.25
CA CYS A 123 -6.58 10.54 -7.42
C CYS A 123 -7.80 11.38 -7.05
N LYS A 124 -8.30 12.15 -8.02
CA LYS A 124 -9.43 13.04 -7.81
C LYS A 124 -10.67 12.19 -7.48
N ASN A 125 -11.31 12.46 -6.34
CA ASN A 125 -12.47 11.72 -5.80
C ASN A 125 -12.17 10.29 -5.32
N CYS A 126 -10.91 10.00 -5.02
CA CYS A 126 -10.54 8.73 -4.41
C CYS A 126 -10.59 8.82 -2.89
N ASP A 127 -11.20 7.82 -2.27
CA ASP A 127 -11.15 7.62 -0.83
C ASP A 127 -9.75 7.18 -0.40
N ASN A 128 -9.49 7.30 0.90
CA ASN A 128 -8.28 6.79 1.52
C ASN A 128 -8.13 5.29 1.25
N ILE A 129 -6.92 4.88 0.92
CA ILE A 129 -6.60 3.46 0.69
C ILE A 129 -6.16 2.88 2.03
N SER A 130 -6.87 1.89 2.51
CA SER A 130 -6.51 1.14 3.72
C SER A 130 -6.57 -0.35 3.40
N SER A 131 -5.58 -1.11 3.85
CA SER A 131 -5.54 -2.55 3.64
C SER A 131 -6.18 -3.31 4.80
N ASP A 132 -6.75 -4.47 4.47
CA ASP A 132 -6.89 -5.55 5.44
C ASP A 132 -5.52 -6.09 5.88
N TRP A 133 -5.53 -7.10 6.76
CA TRP A 133 -4.30 -7.78 7.16
C TRP A 133 -3.62 -8.43 5.96
N ILE A 134 -2.38 -8.02 5.73
CA ILE A 134 -1.50 -8.62 4.74
C ILE A 134 -0.59 -9.61 5.45
N TYR A 135 -0.60 -10.87 5.02
CA TYR A 135 0.16 -11.95 5.64
C TYR A 135 1.36 -12.31 4.76
N PHE A 136 2.52 -12.54 5.39
CA PHE A 136 3.69 -13.05 4.69
C PHE A 136 4.60 -13.83 5.65
N LYS A 137 5.35 -14.79 5.10
CA LYS A 137 6.39 -15.53 5.82
C LYS A 137 7.77 -14.96 5.45
N ARG A 138 8.66 -14.84 6.44
CA ARG A 138 10.07 -14.46 6.27
C ARG A 138 10.97 -15.69 6.42
#